data_AF-A0A8J5FP77-F1
#
_entry.id   AF-A0A8J5FP77-F1
#
_cell.length_a   1.000
_cell.length_b   1.000
_cell.length_c   1.000
_cell.angle_alpha   90.00
_cell.angle_beta   90.00
_cell.angle_gamma   90.00
#
_symmetry.space_group_name_H-M   'P 1'
#
loop_
_entity.id
_entity.type
_entity.pdbx_description
1 polymer ?
#
loop_
_entity_poly.entity_id
_entity_poly.type
_entity_poly.pdbx_seq_one_letter_code
_entity_poly.pdbx_strand_id
1 'polypeptide(L)'
;MMKLILLALWLGVKIWFLAIIYFISGVPGAYFLWYRALYRAMRTESALSYGWFFLFYLLHIAFVVYAAVAPPIIFKGKSLAGILAAVDVIGDHVIVGIFYFIGFGMFCLESLVSIWVLKIC
;
A
#
# COMPACT_ATOMS: atom_id res chain seq x y z
N MET A 1 1.50 -28.17 21.24
CA MET A 1 0.20 -27.45 21.26
C MET A 1 0.34 -26.01 21.78
N MET A 2 0.78 -25.78 23.03
CA MET A 2 0.95 -24.43 23.61
C MET A 2 1.86 -23.48 22.81
N LYS A 3 3.01 -23.96 22.30
CA LYS A 3 3.94 -23.15 21.48
C LYS A 3 3.34 -22.69 20.14
N LEU A 4 2.42 -23.48 19.57
CA LEU A 4 1.76 -23.18 18.29
C LEU A 4 0.71 -22.08 18.45
N ILE A 5 -0.03 -22.10 19.56
CA ILE A 5 -1.01 -21.07 19.93
C ILE A 5 -0.31 -19.73 20.20
N LEU A 6 0.81 -19.73 20.93
CA LEU A 6 1.61 -18.52 21.11
C LEU A 6 2.07 -17.97 19.75
N LEU A 7 2.61 -18.81 18.87
CA LEU A 7 3.12 -18.36 17.56
C LEU A 7 2.01 -17.69 16.72
N ALA A 8 0.81 -18.26 16.71
CA ALA A 8 -0.35 -17.72 16.00
C ALA A 8 -0.83 -16.37 16.59
N LEU A 9 -0.89 -16.25 17.92
CA LEU A 9 -1.26 -15.00 18.60
C LEU A 9 -0.23 -13.89 18.31
N TRP A 10 1.07 -14.22 18.39
CA TRP A 10 2.15 -13.27 18.08
C TRP A 10 2.12 -12.80 16.62
N LEU A 11 1.76 -13.67 15.66
CA LEU A 11 1.61 -13.30 14.25
C LEU A 11 0.38 -12.39 14.03
N GLY A 12 -0.77 -12.73 14.63
CA GLY A 12 -1.99 -11.92 14.52
C GLY A 12 -1.82 -10.50 15.09
N VAL A 13 -1.19 -10.39 16.25
CA VAL A 13 -0.88 -9.10 16.89
C VAL A 13 0.05 -8.24 16.01
N LYS A 14 1.06 -8.84 15.38
CA LYS A 14 1.97 -8.13 14.46
C LYS A 14 1.24 -7.57 13.23
N ILE A 15 0.32 -8.34 12.63
CA ILE A 15 -0.46 -7.90 11.46
C ILE A 15 -1.33 -6.69 11.84
N TRP A 16 -1.99 -6.77 13.00
CA TRP A 16 -2.86 -5.70 13.48
C TRP A 16 -2.09 -4.41 13.79
N PHE A 17 -0.95 -4.49 14.48
CA PHE A 17 -0.08 -3.32 14.71
C PHE A 17 0.44 -2.70 13.41
N LEU A 18 0.81 -3.53 12.44
CA LEU A 18 1.31 -3.04 11.15
C LEU A 18 0.22 -2.28 10.37
N ALA A 19 -1.03 -2.75 10.41
CA ALA A 19 -2.16 -2.05 9.81
C ALA A 19 -2.40 -0.66 10.44
N ILE A 20 -2.28 -0.55 11.77
CA ILE A 20 -2.39 0.74 12.48
C ILE A 20 -1.27 1.69 12.09
N ILE A 21 -0.03 1.20 12.05
CA ILE A 21 1.13 2.01 11.65
C ILE A 21 0.94 2.51 10.21
N TYR A 22 0.49 1.63 9.30
CA TYR A 22 0.21 2.02 7.92
C TYR A 22 -0.88 3.08 7.82
N PHE A 23 -1.97 2.95 8.59
CA PHE A 23 -3.06 3.93 8.61
C PHE A 23 -2.61 5.30 9.14
N ILE A 24 -1.87 5.33 10.25
CA ILE A 24 -1.41 6.57 10.88
C ILE A 24 -0.29 7.24 10.06
N SER A 25 0.63 6.45 9.50
CA SER A 25 1.77 7.01 8.74
C SER A 25 1.45 7.30 7.28
N GLY A 26 0.45 6.63 6.69
CA GLY A 26 0.12 6.75 5.27
C GLY A 26 -0.35 8.15 4.90
N VAL A 27 -1.29 8.74 5.66
CA VAL A 27 -1.83 10.08 5.41
C VAL A 27 -0.77 11.19 5.56
N PRO A 28 -0.01 11.28 6.67
CA PRO A 28 1.06 12.28 6.78
C PRO A 28 2.22 12.00 5.81
N GLY A 29 2.56 10.73 5.57
CA GLY A 29 3.60 10.35 4.60
C GLY A 29 3.27 10.82 3.19
N ALA A 30 2.02 10.63 2.75
CA ALA A 30 1.52 11.10 1.47
C ALA A 30 1.64 12.62 1.30
N TYR A 31 1.24 13.36 2.32
CA TYR A 31 1.30 14.83 2.30
C TYR A 31 2.74 15.34 2.19
N PHE A 32 3.67 14.79 2.98
CA PHE A 32 5.06 15.26 3.00
C PHE A 32 5.87 14.82 1.77
N LEU A 33 5.68 13.59 1.29
CA LEU A 33 6.56 13.00 0.27
C LEU A 33 6.24 13.50 -1.14
N TRP A 34 4.97 13.54 -1.55
CA TRP A 34 4.61 13.93 -2.91
C TRP A 34 3.75 15.19 -2.98
N TYR A 35 2.77 15.41 -2.08
CA TYR A 35 1.89 16.58 -2.21
C TYR A 35 2.63 17.90 -1.97
N ARG A 36 3.41 17.97 -0.90
CA ARG A 36 4.24 19.15 -0.58
C ARG A 36 5.38 19.35 -1.57
N ALA A 37 5.98 18.26 -2.06
CA ALA A 37 7.04 18.30 -3.05
C ALA A 37 6.52 18.87 -4.38
N LEU A 38 5.34 18.41 -4.83
CA LEU A 38 4.66 18.91 -6.03
C LEU A 38 4.33 20.40 -5.91
N TYR A 39 3.72 20.81 -4.79
CA TYR A 39 3.37 22.22 -4.57
C TYR A 39 4.60 23.14 -4.58
N ARG A 40 5.72 22.71 -4.00
CA ARG A 40 6.98 23.46 -4.06
C ARG A 40 7.55 23.49 -5.48
N ALA A 41 7.54 22.35 -6.19
CA ALA A 41 8.07 22.26 -7.55
C ALA A 41 7.36 23.23 -8.51
N MET A 42 6.03 23.33 -8.43
CA MET A 42 5.20 24.29 -9.19
C MET A 42 5.47 25.75 -8.85
N ARG A 43 5.93 26.06 -7.63
CA ARG A 43 6.14 27.45 -7.19
C ARG A 43 7.54 27.98 -7.44
N THR A 44 8.55 27.11 -7.54
CA THR A 44 9.96 27.54 -7.63
C THR A 44 10.64 27.21 -8.96
N GLU A 45 9.93 26.66 -9.95
CA GLU A 45 10.45 26.30 -11.30
C GLU A 45 11.80 25.54 -11.23
N SER A 46 11.99 24.75 -10.18
CA SER A 46 13.27 24.11 -9.86
C SER A 46 13.25 22.67 -10.33
N ALA A 47 14.08 22.34 -11.33
CA ALA A 47 14.20 20.99 -11.88
C ALA A 47 14.57 19.94 -10.80
N LEU A 48 15.40 20.32 -9.81
CA LEU A 48 15.77 19.43 -8.71
C LEU A 48 14.59 19.12 -7.77
N SER A 49 13.70 20.08 -7.55
CA SER A 49 12.50 19.87 -6.73
C SER A 49 11.49 18.96 -7.44
N TYR A 50 11.43 19.07 -8.77
CA TYR A 50 10.66 18.18 -9.63
C TYR A 50 11.20 16.73 -9.61
N GLY A 51 12.52 16.55 -9.68
CA GLY A 51 13.15 15.22 -9.57
C GLY A 51 12.83 14.50 -8.25
N TRP A 52 12.76 15.24 -7.14
CA TRP A 52 12.41 14.69 -5.82
C TRP A 52 10.95 14.22 -5.75
N PHE A 53 10.05 14.96 -6.40
CA PHE A 53 8.66 14.54 -6.58
C PHE A 53 8.59 13.23 -7.38
N PHE A 54 9.23 13.16 -8.55
CA PHE A 54 9.23 11.95 -9.38
C PHE A 54 9.80 10.73 -8.65
N LEU A 55 10.91 10.89 -7.90
CA LEU A 55 11.54 9.79 -7.17
C LEU A 55 10.58 9.16 -6.14
N PHE A 56 9.97 9.98 -5.27
CA PHE A 56 9.04 9.47 -4.26
C PHE A 56 7.72 9.00 -4.85
N TYR A 57 7.26 9.63 -5.92
CA TYR A 57 6.04 9.22 -6.59
C TYR A 57 6.20 7.88 -7.31
N LEU A 58 7.38 7.58 -7.89
CA LEU A 58 7.71 6.25 -8.41
C LEU A 58 7.74 5.19 -7.32
N LEU A 59 8.30 5.50 -6.13
CA LEU A 59 8.27 4.59 -4.98
C LEU A 59 6.83 4.31 -4.51
N HIS A 60 5.96 5.33 -4.53
CA HIS A 60 4.53 5.17 -4.23
C HIS A 60 3.86 4.22 -5.24
N ILE A 61 4.07 4.43 -6.54
CA ILE A 61 3.52 3.56 -7.59
C ILE A 61 4.01 2.11 -7.41
N ALA A 62 5.31 1.92 -7.17
CA ALA A 62 5.87 0.59 -6.92
C ALA A 62 5.22 -0.07 -5.69
N PHE A 63 4.97 0.69 -4.62
CA PHE A 63 4.28 0.19 -3.44
C PHE A 63 2.82 -0.18 -3.71
N VAL A 64 2.05 0.65 -4.42
CA VAL A 64 0.64 0.37 -4.74
C VAL A 64 0.52 -0.86 -5.66
N VAL A 65 1.39 -1.00 -6.65
CA VAL A 65 1.45 -2.20 -7.51
C VAL A 65 1.83 -3.44 -6.70
N TYR A 66 2.80 -3.32 -5.79
CA TYR A 66 3.15 -4.40 -4.86
C TYR A 66 1.98 -4.79 -3.96
N ALA A 67 1.23 -3.82 -3.44
CA ALA A 67 0.06 -4.05 -2.60
C ALA A 67 -1.10 -4.71 -3.37
N ALA A 68 -1.28 -4.38 -4.66
CA ALA A 68 -2.28 -5.02 -5.51
C ALA A 68 -2.00 -6.52 -5.73
N VAL A 69 -0.72 -6.89 -5.94
CA VAL A 69 -0.34 -8.31 -6.08
C VAL A 69 -0.30 -9.01 -4.72
N ALA A 70 0.14 -8.33 -3.68
CA ALA A 70 0.39 -8.84 -2.33
C ALA A 70 1.21 -10.15 -2.29
N PRO A 71 2.41 -10.20 -2.92
CA PRO A 71 3.24 -11.41 -2.86
C PRO A 71 3.79 -11.62 -1.44
N PRO A 72 3.82 -12.87 -0.92
CA PRO A 72 4.18 -13.16 0.48
C PRO A 72 5.72 -13.16 0.72
N ILE A 73 6.42 -12.17 0.18
CA ILE A 73 7.88 -12.07 0.23
C ILE A 73 8.33 -11.38 1.52
N ILE A 74 7.72 -10.24 1.84
CA ILE A 74 8.07 -9.39 3.00
C ILE A 74 7.05 -9.54 4.14
N PHE A 75 5.77 -9.76 3.79
CA PHE A 75 4.68 -9.93 4.75
C PHE A 75 4.15 -11.36 4.68
N LYS A 76 4.54 -12.21 5.64
CA LYS A 76 3.98 -13.58 5.80
C LYS A 76 2.57 -13.59 6.43
N GLY A 77 1.90 -12.45 6.47
CA GLY A 77 0.53 -12.29 6.95
C GLY A 77 -0.30 -11.64 5.85
N LYS A 78 -1.59 -11.99 5.78
CA LYS A 78 -2.61 -11.41 4.88
C LYS A 78 -2.90 -9.93 5.22
N SER A 79 -1.87 -9.11 5.39
CA SER A 79 -1.98 -7.72 5.86
C SER A 79 -2.33 -6.74 4.73
N LEU A 80 -2.04 -7.10 3.48
CA LEU A 80 -2.30 -6.27 2.31
C LEU A 80 -3.48 -6.86 1.54
N ALA A 81 -4.43 -6.00 1.17
CA ALA A 81 -5.64 -6.38 0.43
C ALA A 81 -5.38 -6.53 -1.08
N GLY A 82 -4.46 -7.43 -1.44
CA GLY A 82 -4.15 -7.76 -2.83
C GLY A 82 -4.82 -9.06 -3.30
N ILE A 83 -4.71 -9.33 -4.61
CA ILE A 83 -5.38 -10.46 -5.27
C ILE A 83 -4.98 -11.83 -4.68
N LEU A 84 -3.70 -12.03 -4.35
CA LEU A 84 -3.22 -13.28 -3.77
C LEU A 84 -3.81 -13.52 -2.38
N ALA A 85 -3.96 -12.47 -1.57
CA ALA A 85 -4.60 -12.57 -0.26
C ALA A 85 -6.12 -12.79 -0.38
N ALA A 86 -6.77 -12.20 -1.39
CA ALA A 86 -8.20 -12.39 -1.65
C ALA A 86 -8.54 -13.85 -1.99
N VAL A 87 -7.76 -14.46 -2.90
CA VAL A 87 -7.95 -15.86 -3.32
C VAL A 87 -7.69 -16.84 -2.18
N ASP A 88 -6.73 -16.55 -1.29
CA ASP A 88 -6.41 -17.41 -0.15
C ASP A 88 -7.42 -17.28 1.02
N VAL A 89 -8.31 -16.28 1.01
CA VAL A 89 -9.32 -16.08 2.08
C VAL A 89 -10.72 -16.50 1.63
N ILE A 90 -11.02 -16.43 0.34
CA ILE A 90 -12.37 -16.68 -0.17
C ILE A 90 -12.86 -18.11 0.09
N GLY A 91 -11.94 -19.09 0.21
CA GLY A 91 -12.26 -20.48 0.52
C GLY A 91 -12.79 -20.70 1.94
N ASP A 92 -12.29 -19.94 2.92
CA ASP A 92 -12.69 -20.07 4.33
C ASP A 92 -13.79 -19.07 4.71
N HIS A 93 -13.66 -17.83 4.26
CA HIS A 93 -14.49 -16.71 4.68
C HIS A 93 -14.85 -15.80 3.49
N VAL A 94 -15.94 -16.13 2.80
CA VAL A 94 -16.40 -15.41 1.60
C VAL A 94 -16.56 -13.90 1.82
N ILE A 95 -17.16 -13.49 2.95
CA ILE A 95 -17.37 -12.06 3.27
C ILE A 95 -16.03 -11.32 3.36
N VAL A 96 -15.06 -11.92 4.04
CA VAL A 96 -13.71 -11.33 4.17
C VAL A 96 -13.03 -11.31 2.80
N GLY A 97 -13.17 -12.36 1.98
CA GLY A 97 -12.67 -12.38 0.60
C GLY A 97 -13.20 -11.23 -0.25
N ILE A 98 -14.50 -10.91 -0.17
CA ILE A 98 -15.10 -9.77 -0.90
C ILE A 98 -14.45 -8.44 -0.50
N PHE A 99 -14.21 -8.20 0.79
CA PHE A 99 -13.52 -6.98 1.25
C PHE A 99 -12.10 -6.87 0.67
N TYR A 100 -11.38 -8.00 0.53
CA TYR A 100 -10.06 -8.01 -0.08
C TYR A 100 -10.12 -7.73 -1.59
N PHE A 101 -11.15 -8.21 -2.30
CA PHE A 101 -11.37 -7.88 -3.71
C PHE A 101 -11.65 -6.39 -3.95
N ILE A 102 -12.44 -5.77 -3.06
CA ILE A 102 -12.67 -4.31 -3.12
C ILE A 102 -11.35 -3.56 -2.91
N GLY A 103 -10.54 -3.97 -1.94
CA GLY A 103 -9.20 -3.40 -1.70
C GLY A 103 -8.28 -3.54 -2.92
N PHE A 104 -8.27 -4.72 -3.56
CA PHE A 104 -7.54 -4.94 -4.80
C PHE A 104 -7.99 -3.99 -5.92
N GLY A 105 -9.31 -3.83 -6.11
CA GLY A 105 -9.87 -2.90 -7.08
C GLY A 105 -9.41 -1.46 -6.84
N MET A 106 -9.41 -1.01 -5.58
CA MET A 106 -8.92 0.32 -5.21
C MET A 106 -7.42 0.49 -5.50
N PHE A 107 -6.58 -0.52 -5.20
CA PHE A 107 -5.15 -0.45 -5.52
C PHE A 107 -4.88 -0.45 -7.03
N CYS A 108 -5.66 -1.18 -7.82
CA CYS A 108 -5.58 -1.12 -9.28
C CYS A 108 -5.96 0.26 -9.82
N LEU A 109 -7.05 0.85 -9.33
CA LEU A 109 -7.47 2.20 -9.72
C LEU A 109 -6.40 3.24 -9.33
N GLU A 110 -5.87 3.16 -8.11
CA GLU A 110 -4.82 4.07 -7.63
C GLU A 110 -3.55 3.97 -8.49
N SER A 111 -3.17 2.75 -8.90
CA SER A 111 -2.03 2.53 -9.80
C SER A 111 -2.26 3.20 -11.17
N LEU A 112 -3.46 3.05 -11.73
CA LEU A 112 -3.81 3.63 -13.03
C LEU A 112 -3.84 5.17 -12.97
N VAL A 113 -4.48 5.72 -11.93
CA VAL A 113 -4.53 7.18 -11.69
C VAL A 113 -3.13 7.73 -11.51
N SER A 114 -2.27 7.03 -10.76
CA SER A 114 -0.89 7.48 -10.52
C SER A 114 -0.06 7.53 -11.81
N ILE A 115 -0.19 6.52 -12.67
CA ILE A 115 0.47 6.52 -13.99
C ILE A 115 -0.06 7.66 -14.86
N TRP A 116 -1.36 7.93 -14.81
CA TRP A 116 -1.97 9.03 -15.55
C TRP A 116 -1.48 10.41 -15.09
N VAL A 117 -1.33 10.63 -13.78
CA VAL A 117 -0.77 11.87 -13.21
C VAL A 117 0.65 12.11 -13.69
N LEU A 118 1.50 11.07 -13.74
CA LEU A 118 2.87 11.19 -14.26
C LEU A 118 2.94 11.60 -15.74
N LYS A 119 1.91 11.29 -16.53
CA LYS A 119 1.86 11.67 -17.95
C LYS A 119 1.46 13.14 -18.15
N ILE A 120 0.79 13.74 -17.16
CA ILE A 120 0.32 15.13 -17.20
C ILE A 120 1.37 16.12 -16.70
N CYS A 121 2.24 15.68 -15.77
CA CYS A 121 3.41 16.44 -15.32
C CYS A 121 4.52 16.47 -16.37
#